data_AF-A0A928SR59-F1
#
_entry.id   AF-A0A928SR59-F1
#
_cell.length_a   1.000
_cell.length_b   1.000
_cell.length_c   1.000
_cell.angle_alpha   90.00
_cell.angle_beta   90.00
_cell.angle_gamma   90.00
#
_symmetry.space_group_name_H-M   'P 1'
#
loop_
_entity.id
_entity.type
_entity.pdbx_description
1 polymer ?
#
loop_
_entity_poly.entity_id
_entity_poly.type
_entity_poly.pdbx_seq_one_letter_code
_entity_poly.pdbx_strand_id
1 'polypeptide(L)'
;MKLDVQVKNDCVSFGDDFSIRFQRTLRIPDDGRTYPLPPGLGAFPVRRVDDYKDRVPAEWVEQGGVFLPMYQREAMWLSFGSLVPHAVKIAVGKVCALTGKSWSESLHEAPQDYLVAPPQPWLDGIAVGDGRIKQFIAMPLGMGYTVEGQVTGEERFGGIQIKVHAPKAGRFRKVTPPAPTGTLYESLGACPPPPCCAAPAPAGPYRSSSAPKGGRARGAGSMGLAAGGSMEQKVYPDPHGIDSWDLERSARVFVHIVNSELWREITGERPPESPVTAKEYKKHGLPWFELYDEHLPTLGGTSALKQVKSVKELDQDKSALPLQDDDSVEPGVVKKLYLMAKHMVRDGQW
;
A
#
# COMPACT_ATOMS: atom_id res chain seq x y z
N MET A 1 -12.60 13.31 19.11
CA MET A 1 -12.06 12.00 19.59
C MET A 1 -11.28 11.38 18.45
N LYS A 2 -10.07 10.86 18.68
CA LYS A 2 -9.26 10.21 17.64
C LYS A 2 -9.97 8.94 17.13
N LEU A 3 -9.64 8.52 15.91
CA LEU A 3 -10.08 7.21 15.42
C LEU A 3 -9.30 6.10 16.14
N ASP A 4 -9.99 5.02 16.50
CA ASP A 4 -9.33 3.83 17.00
C ASP A 4 -8.72 3.05 15.85
N VAL A 5 -7.51 2.51 16.04
CA VAL A 5 -6.82 1.70 15.03
C VAL A 5 -6.75 0.26 15.49
N GLN A 6 -7.22 -0.67 14.67
CA GLN A 6 -7.26 -2.09 14.99
C GLN A 6 -6.65 -2.92 13.86
N VAL A 7 -6.07 -4.06 14.22
CA VAL A 7 -5.58 -5.06 13.26
C VAL A 7 -6.39 -6.33 13.44
N LYS A 8 -7.04 -6.81 12.37
CA LYS A 8 -7.76 -8.08 12.37
C LYS A 8 -7.65 -8.74 10.99
N ASN A 9 -7.26 -10.01 10.95
CA ASN A 9 -7.11 -10.79 9.70
C ASN A 9 -6.28 -10.01 8.66
N ASP A 10 -5.13 -9.49 9.09
CA ASP A 10 -4.19 -8.70 8.29
C ASP A 10 -4.79 -7.43 7.65
N CYS A 11 -5.89 -6.93 8.21
CA CYS A 11 -6.53 -5.68 7.84
C CYS A 11 -6.31 -4.64 8.94
N VAL A 12 -5.93 -3.42 8.55
CA VAL A 12 -5.81 -2.28 9.46
C VAL A 12 -7.06 -1.42 9.33
N SER A 13 -7.90 -1.40 10.36
CA SER A 13 -9.13 -0.62 10.41
C SER A 13 -8.93 0.67 11.18
N PHE A 14 -9.59 1.74 10.73
CA PHE A 14 -9.62 3.08 11.33
C PHE A 14 -11.07 3.41 11.69
N GLY A 15 -11.41 3.24 12.95
CA GLY A 15 -12.81 3.18 13.39
C GLY A 15 -13.57 2.04 12.69
N ASP A 16 -14.88 2.21 12.58
CA ASP A 16 -15.79 1.19 12.01
C ASP A 16 -15.94 1.30 10.48
N ASP A 17 -15.52 2.42 9.90
CA ASP A 17 -15.95 2.82 8.57
C ASP A 17 -14.85 2.77 7.51
N PHE A 18 -13.56 2.67 7.88
CA PHE A 18 -12.45 2.66 6.94
C PHE A 18 -11.42 1.57 7.26
N SER A 19 -10.84 0.98 6.22
CA SER A 19 -9.86 -0.09 6.34
C SER A 19 -8.86 -0.10 5.19
N ILE A 20 -7.64 -0.58 5.50
CA ILE A 20 -6.57 -0.77 4.54
C ILE A 20 -6.08 -2.22 4.58
N ARG A 21 -5.77 -2.78 3.42
CA ARG A 21 -4.99 -4.02 3.26
C ARG A 21 -3.77 -3.76 2.39
N PHE A 22 -2.64 -4.32 2.79
CA PHE A 22 -1.40 -4.30 2.02
C PHE A 22 -1.40 -5.52 1.12
N GLN A 23 -1.51 -5.32 -0.18
CA GLN A 23 -1.68 -6.40 -1.14
C GLN A 23 -0.37 -6.70 -1.83
N ARG A 24 -0.07 -7.99 -1.94
CA ARG A 24 1.02 -8.51 -2.74
C ARG A 24 0.63 -8.40 -4.21
N THR A 25 1.61 -8.20 -5.07
CA THR A 25 1.38 -8.16 -6.52
C THR A 25 2.63 -8.58 -7.28
N LEU A 26 2.48 -8.79 -8.59
CA LEU A 26 3.63 -9.00 -9.45
C LEU A 26 4.42 -7.70 -9.57
N ARG A 27 5.72 -7.86 -9.78
CA ARG A 27 6.56 -6.74 -10.14
C ARG A 27 6.43 -6.41 -11.62
N ILE A 28 6.04 -5.17 -11.92
CA ILE A 28 5.93 -4.66 -13.29
C ILE A 28 7.34 -4.45 -13.87
N PRO A 29 7.60 -4.88 -15.12
CA PRO A 29 8.88 -4.62 -15.77
C PRO A 29 9.15 -3.14 -15.88
N ASP A 30 10.40 -2.77 -15.62
CA ASP A 30 10.84 -1.39 -15.73
C ASP A 30 11.56 -1.18 -17.08
N ASP A 31 10.82 -1.20 -18.17
CA ASP A 31 11.36 -1.19 -19.54
C ASP A 31 11.04 0.11 -20.30
N GLY A 32 10.60 1.14 -19.57
CA GLY A 32 10.15 2.42 -20.13
C GLY A 32 8.73 2.39 -20.70
N ARG A 33 8.06 1.23 -20.74
CA ARG A 33 6.63 1.15 -21.09
C ARG A 33 5.76 1.49 -19.88
N THR A 34 4.50 1.79 -20.15
CA THR A 34 3.47 1.91 -19.12
C THR A 34 2.56 0.69 -19.20
N TYR A 35 2.35 0.03 -18.07
CA TYR A 35 1.56 -1.18 -17.98
C TYR A 35 0.15 -0.92 -17.42
N PRO A 36 -0.83 -1.77 -17.75
CA PRO A 36 -2.09 -1.83 -17.01
C PRO A 36 -1.86 -2.29 -15.56
N LEU A 37 -2.89 -2.18 -14.72
CA LEU A 37 -2.83 -2.54 -13.31
C LEU A 37 -2.58 -4.05 -13.15
N PRO A 38 -1.65 -4.45 -12.26
CA PRO A 38 -1.39 -5.85 -11.96
C PRO A 38 -2.49 -6.43 -11.04
N PRO A 39 -2.62 -7.75 -10.92
CA PRO A 39 -3.55 -8.38 -9.98
C PRO A 39 -3.09 -8.22 -8.52
N GLY A 40 -4.01 -8.48 -7.58
CA GLY A 40 -3.64 -8.85 -6.22
C GLY A 40 -3.26 -10.33 -6.11
N LEU A 41 -2.21 -10.62 -5.34
CA LEU A 41 -1.74 -11.98 -4.99
C LEU A 41 -2.01 -12.32 -3.52
N GLY A 42 -3.01 -11.65 -2.92
CA GLY A 42 -3.37 -11.77 -1.51
C GLY A 42 -2.65 -10.75 -0.62
N ALA A 43 -3.16 -10.60 0.61
CA ALA A 43 -2.64 -9.63 1.56
C ALA A 43 -1.32 -10.10 2.19
N PHE A 44 -0.44 -9.16 2.50
CA PHE A 44 0.68 -9.38 3.42
C PHE A 44 0.15 -9.62 4.84
N PRO A 45 0.81 -10.48 5.64
CA PRO A 45 0.51 -10.55 7.06
C PRO A 45 0.92 -9.25 7.76
N VAL A 46 0.09 -8.81 8.70
CA VAL A 46 0.31 -7.57 9.47
C VAL A 46 0.29 -7.89 10.96
N ARG A 47 1.31 -7.44 11.69
CA ARG A 47 1.40 -7.62 13.16
C ARG A 47 1.52 -6.26 13.83
N ARG A 48 0.94 -6.13 15.02
CA ARG A 48 1.10 -4.93 15.84
C ARG A 48 2.47 -4.96 16.50
N VAL A 49 3.15 -3.82 16.53
CA VAL A 49 4.42 -3.70 17.28
C VAL A 49 4.21 -4.03 18.76
N ASP A 50 3.06 -3.64 19.32
CA ASP A 50 2.71 -3.86 20.72
C ASP A 50 2.69 -5.33 21.15
N ASP A 51 2.45 -6.26 20.22
CA ASP A 51 2.39 -7.69 20.50
C ASP A 51 3.81 -8.31 20.56
N TYR A 52 4.85 -7.55 20.20
CA TYR A 52 6.23 -8.01 20.04
C TYR A 52 7.26 -7.06 20.68
N LYS A 53 6.89 -6.30 21.72
CA LYS A 53 7.75 -5.25 22.34
C LYS A 53 9.15 -5.72 22.74
N ASP A 54 9.29 -6.98 23.15
CA ASP A 54 10.58 -7.55 23.57
C ASP A 54 11.44 -8.07 22.40
N ARG A 55 10.87 -8.12 21.18
CA ARG A 55 11.51 -8.69 19.98
C ARG A 55 11.70 -7.64 18.86
N VAL A 56 11.07 -6.48 18.96
CA VAL A 56 11.22 -5.37 18.02
C VAL A 56 12.27 -4.35 18.50
N PRO A 57 12.84 -3.52 17.60
CA PRO A 57 13.71 -2.41 18.00
C PRO A 57 13.01 -1.46 19.00
N ALA A 58 13.77 -0.93 19.97
CA ALA A 58 13.23 -0.01 20.98
C ALA A 58 12.57 1.24 20.37
N GLU A 59 13.14 1.75 19.28
CA GLU A 59 12.60 2.89 18.52
C GLU A 59 11.19 2.60 18.00
N TRP A 60 10.88 1.35 17.66
CA TRP A 60 9.54 0.96 17.23
C TRP A 60 8.55 0.92 18.38
N VAL A 61 9.00 0.52 19.58
CA VAL A 61 8.14 0.52 20.77
C VAL A 61 7.69 1.95 21.11
N GLU A 62 8.58 2.93 20.97
CA GLU A 62 8.26 4.35 21.15
C GLU A 62 7.35 4.89 20.05
N GLN A 63 7.60 4.49 18.80
CA GLN A 63 6.87 4.96 17.63
C GLN A 63 5.50 4.28 17.45
N GLY A 64 5.36 3.05 17.93
CA GLY A 64 4.21 2.18 17.76
C GLY A 64 3.98 1.75 16.30
N GLY A 65 2.73 1.38 16.03
CA GLY A 65 2.26 1.01 14.69
C GLY A 65 2.22 -0.49 14.44
N VAL A 66 2.39 -0.84 13.17
CA VAL A 66 2.33 -2.22 12.67
C VAL A 66 3.55 -2.52 11.83
N PHE A 67 3.82 -3.80 11.57
CA PHE A 67 4.88 -4.22 10.66
C PHE A 67 4.43 -5.37 9.77
N LEU A 68 5.03 -5.46 8.58
CA LEU A 68 4.77 -6.50 7.58
C LEU A 68 6.08 -6.94 6.90
N PRO A 69 6.15 -8.18 6.37
CA PRO A 69 7.32 -8.65 5.66
C PRO A 69 7.26 -8.31 4.17
N MET A 70 8.38 -7.92 3.60
CA MET A 70 8.58 -7.89 2.14
C MET A 70 9.97 -8.41 1.78
N TYR A 71 10.08 -9.18 0.71
CA TYR A 71 11.38 -9.49 0.12
C TYR A 71 11.96 -8.25 -0.54
N GLN A 72 13.28 -8.19 -0.61
CA GLN A 72 13.94 -7.18 -1.44
C GLN A 72 13.45 -7.29 -2.88
N ARG A 73 13.12 -6.15 -3.49
CA ARG A 73 12.54 -6.02 -4.84
C ARG A 73 11.12 -6.59 -4.98
N GLU A 74 10.41 -6.85 -3.88
CA GLU A 74 8.98 -7.21 -3.91
C GLU A 74 8.09 -5.98 -4.12
N ALA A 75 7.00 -6.17 -4.88
CA ALA A 75 6.00 -5.16 -5.15
C ALA A 75 4.78 -5.25 -4.23
N MET A 76 4.17 -4.10 -3.93
CA MET A 76 2.93 -4.03 -3.15
C MET A 76 1.99 -2.93 -3.65
N TRP A 77 0.73 -3.01 -3.25
CA TRP A 77 -0.24 -1.93 -3.37
C TRP A 77 -1.15 -1.85 -2.14
N LEU A 78 -1.89 -0.75 -2.01
CA LEU A 78 -2.77 -0.48 -0.87
C LEU A 78 -4.23 -0.56 -1.32
N SER A 79 -4.99 -1.50 -0.76
CA SER A 79 -6.44 -1.61 -1.00
C SER A 79 -7.22 -0.87 0.07
N PHE A 80 -8.21 -0.07 -0.32
CA PHE A 80 -9.07 0.68 0.58
C PHE A 80 -10.48 0.09 0.63
N GLY A 81 -10.98 -0.16 1.83
CA GLY A 81 -12.38 -0.51 2.06
C GLY A 81 -13.03 0.57 2.92
N SER A 82 -14.16 1.12 2.49
CA SER A 82 -14.81 2.20 3.23
C SER A 82 -16.33 2.24 3.08
N LEU A 83 -17.04 2.57 4.17
CA LEU A 83 -18.50 2.75 4.21
C LEU A 83 -18.92 4.21 3.96
N VAL A 84 -18.00 5.16 4.15
CA VAL A 84 -18.18 6.60 3.84
C VAL A 84 -16.87 7.19 3.31
N PRO A 85 -16.87 8.31 2.56
CA PRO A 85 -15.63 8.96 2.15
C PRO A 85 -14.72 9.31 3.33
N HIS A 86 -13.43 9.01 3.20
CA HIS A 86 -12.35 9.42 4.12
C HIS A 86 -11.23 10.11 3.33
N ALA A 87 -10.59 11.10 3.94
CA ALA A 87 -9.32 11.64 3.45
C ALA A 87 -8.15 10.80 3.99
N VAL A 88 -7.30 10.32 3.09
CA VAL A 88 -6.22 9.37 3.39
C VAL A 88 -4.90 9.92 2.87
N LYS A 89 -4.01 10.26 3.80
CA LYS A 89 -2.66 10.75 3.51
C LYS A 89 -1.65 9.61 3.61
N ILE A 90 -0.83 9.45 2.58
CA ILE A 90 0.15 8.35 2.47
C ILE A 90 1.52 8.93 2.14
N ALA A 91 2.52 8.49 2.90
CA ALA A 91 3.92 8.78 2.65
C ALA A 91 4.77 7.51 2.76
N VAL A 92 5.93 7.54 2.12
CA VAL A 92 6.96 6.50 2.21
C VAL A 92 8.24 7.15 2.70
N GLY A 93 8.79 6.67 3.81
CA GLY A 93 9.92 7.34 4.49
C GLY A 93 9.69 8.83 4.75
N LYS A 94 8.48 9.21 5.16
CA LYS A 94 8.02 10.60 5.38
C LYS A 94 8.09 11.51 4.15
N VAL A 95 8.11 10.94 2.94
CA VAL A 95 7.88 11.66 1.69
C VAL A 95 6.48 11.34 1.18
N CYS A 96 5.63 12.35 1.03
CA CYS A 96 4.26 12.19 0.53
C CYS A 96 4.27 11.51 -0.84
N ALA A 97 3.56 10.38 -0.96
CA ALA A 97 3.53 9.58 -2.18
C ALA A 97 2.84 10.28 -3.36
N LEU A 98 2.11 11.37 -3.10
CA LEU A 98 1.40 12.15 -4.13
C LEU A 98 2.15 13.42 -4.55
N THR A 99 2.91 14.03 -3.64
CA THR A 99 3.49 15.37 -3.87
C THR A 99 5.01 15.44 -3.71
N GLY A 100 5.66 14.42 -3.14
CA GLY A 100 7.08 14.46 -2.83
C GLY A 100 7.47 15.41 -1.70
N LYS A 101 6.51 16.12 -1.08
CA LYS A 101 6.78 16.98 0.07
C LYS A 101 7.01 16.14 1.33
N SER A 102 7.79 16.70 2.25
CA SER A 102 7.99 16.12 3.58
C SER A 102 6.68 15.95 4.34
N TRP A 103 6.61 14.92 5.17
CA TRP A 103 5.46 14.59 5.98
C TRP A 103 5.05 15.76 6.87
N SER A 104 3.74 16.01 6.88
CA SER A 104 3.09 16.96 7.77
C SER A 104 1.80 16.36 8.29
N GLU A 105 1.41 16.74 9.51
CA GLU A 105 0.21 16.21 10.16
C GLU A 105 -1.09 16.76 9.56
N SER A 106 -1.03 17.88 8.83
CA SER A 106 -2.19 18.53 8.21
C SER A 106 -2.44 18.01 6.79
N LEU A 107 -3.68 18.16 6.32
CA LEU A 107 -4.01 18.02 4.91
C LEU A 107 -3.68 19.33 4.17
N HIS A 108 -3.25 19.23 2.92
CA HIS A 108 -3.06 20.37 2.03
C HIS A 108 -3.81 20.13 0.74
N GLU A 109 -4.44 21.17 0.18
CA GLU A 109 -5.17 21.13 -1.09
C GLU A 109 -4.37 21.67 -2.29
N ALA A 110 -3.30 22.44 -2.03
CA ALA A 110 -2.50 23.11 -3.05
C ALA A 110 -0.98 22.89 -2.87
N PRO A 111 -0.38 21.88 -3.52
CA PRO A 111 -1.06 20.77 -4.20
C PRO A 111 -1.71 19.82 -3.18
N GLN A 112 -2.73 19.08 -3.63
CA GLN A 112 -3.43 18.08 -2.81
C GLN A 112 -2.48 16.96 -2.39
N ASP A 113 -2.38 16.69 -1.09
CA ASP A 113 -1.46 15.70 -0.52
C ASP A 113 -2.12 14.45 0.07
N TYR A 114 -3.39 14.23 -0.25
CA TYR A 114 -4.21 13.12 0.22
C TYR A 114 -5.12 12.55 -0.88
N LEU A 115 -5.61 11.34 -0.64
CA LEU A 115 -6.62 10.64 -1.44
C LEU A 115 -7.99 10.74 -0.77
N VAL A 116 -9.06 10.61 -1.55
CA VAL A 116 -10.43 10.47 -1.02
C VAL A 116 -10.97 9.09 -1.36
N ALA A 117 -11.28 8.29 -0.33
CA ALA A 117 -11.66 6.90 -0.47
C ALA A 117 -13.02 6.61 0.20
N PRO A 118 -14.07 6.23 -0.56
CA PRO A 118 -14.21 6.32 -2.03
C PRO A 118 -14.19 7.77 -2.55
N PRO A 119 -13.98 8.02 -3.86
CA PRO A 119 -13.99 7.04 -4.95
C PRO A 119 -12.66 6.33 -5.19
N GLN A 120 -11.53 6.79 -4.63
CA GLN A 120 -10.23 6.12 -4.81
C GLN A 120 -10.28 4.74 -4.13
N PRO A 121 -10.18 3.63 -4.87
CA PRO A 121 -10.32 2.29 -4.29
C PRO A 121 -8.98 1.71 -3.81
N TRP A 122 -7.86 2.22 -4.33
CA TRP A 122 -6.52 1.74 -4.02
C TRP A 122 -5.42 2.73 -4.45
N LEU A 123 -4.17 2.44 -4.08
CA LEU A 123 -2.95 3.13 -4.52
C LEU A 123 -1.81 2.11 -4.75
N ASP A 124 -1.22 2.07 -5.95
CA ASP A 124 -0.17 1.09 -6.32
C ASP A 124 1.26 1.61 -6.17
N GLY A 125 1.43 2.91 -5.93
CA GLY A 125 2.77 3.49 -5.96
C GLY A 125 2.83 5.00 -5.77
N ILE A 126 3.93 5.56 -6.27
CA ILE A 126 4.30 6.96 -6.22
C ILE A 126 3.72 7.71 -7.42
N ALA A 127 2.97 8.79 -7.18
CA ALA A 127 2.36 9.60 -8.22
C ALA A 127 3.41 10.45 -8.94
N VAL A 128 3.81 10.02 -10.14
CA VAL A 128 4.75 10.75 -11.00
C VAL A 128 4.03 11.73 -11.94
N GLY A 129 2.70 11.74 -11.93
CA GLY A 129 1.85 12.68 -12.68
C GLY A 129 1.27 12.10 -13.95
N ASP A 130 0.39 12.88 -14.59
CA ASP A 130 -0.20 12.57 -15.90
C ASP A 130 -0.93 11.21 -15.92
N GLY A 131 -1.63 10.88 -14.82
CA GLY A 131 -2.33 9.61 -14.67
C GLY A 131 -1.42 8.38 -14.55
N ARG A 132 -0.15 8.58 -14.19
CA ARG A 132 0.84 7.51 -14.04
C ARG A 132 1.41 7.44 -12.64
N ILE A 133 1.70 6.21 -12.23
CA ILE A 133 2.33 5.88 -10.95
C ILE A 133 3.51 4.94 -11.20
N LYS A 134 4.59 5.10 -10.43
CA LYS A 134 5.68 4.10 -10.33
C LYS A 134 5.42 3.18 -9.13
N GLN A 135 5.40 1.87 -9.36
CA GLN A 135 5.02 0.84 -8.38
C GLN A 135 5.82 0.94 -7.06
N PHE A 136 5.21 0.66 -5.92
CA PHE A 136 5.95 0.52 -4.66
C PHE A 136 6.81 -0.75 -4.66
N ILE A 137 8.14 -0.59 -4.55
CA ILE A 137 9.09 -1.70 -4.48
C ILE A 137 9.87 -1.64 -3.17
N ALA A 138 9.92 -2.75 -2.41
CA ALA A 138 10.70 -2.81 -1.18
C ALA A 138 12.21 -2.85 -1.46
N MET A 139 12.96 -1.94 -0.83
CA MET A 139 14.42 -1.91 -0.86
C MET A 139 15.00 -1.69 0.54
N PRO A 140 16.17 -2.30 0.86
CA PRO A 140 16.82 -2.07 2.15
C PRO A 140 17.19 -0.60 2.35
N LEU A 141 17.05 -0.11 3.58
CA LEU A 141 17.56 1.21 3.96
C LEU A 141 19.09 1.21 3.95
N GLY A 142 19.68 2.38 3.70
CA GLY A 142 21.13 2.59 3.58
C GLY A 142 21.70 2.25 2.21
N MET A 143 20.89 1.75 1.28
CA MET A 143 21.33 1.37 -0.07
C MET A 143 21.12 2.48 -1.09
N GLY A 144 20.45 3.59 -0.74
CA GLY A 144 20.22 4.73 -1.63
C GLY A 144 19.29 4.38 -2.79
N TYR A 145 18.19 3.66 -2.49
CA TYR A 145 17.17 3.29 -3.49
C TYR A 145 15.81 3.90 -3.18
N THR A 146 15.52 4.11 -1.90
CA THR A 146 14.18 4.51 -1.47
C THR A 146 13.84 5.91 -1.96
N VAL A 147 12.54 6.17 -2.10
CA VAL A 147 12.03 7.51 -2.43
C VAL A 147 12.50 8.53 -1.39
N GLU A 148 12.54 8.13 -0.12
CA GLU A 148 13.09 8.95 0.97
C GLU A 148 14.54 9.38 0.68
N GLY A 149 15.42 8.43 0.37
CA GLY A 149 16.82 8.69 0.06
C GLY A 149 17.00 9.61 -1.14
N GLN A 150 16.23 9.39 -2.19
CA GLN A 150 16.32 10.20 -3.41
C GLN A 150 15.82 11.63 -3.23
N VAL A 151 14.76 11.83 -2.42
CA VAL A 151 14.12 13.15 -2.25
C VAL A 151 14.77 13.96 -1.13
N THR A 152 15.24 13.30 -0.06
CA THR A 152 15.73 13.97 1.15
C THR A 152 17.25 13.89 1.32
N GLY A 153 17.91 12.94 0.64
CA GLY A 153 19.32 12.62 0.85
C GLY A 153 19.58 11.69 2.04
N GLU A 154 18.56 11.29 2.80
CA GLU A 154 18.67 10.40 3.96
C GLU A 154 17.74 9.19 3.82
N GLU A 155 18.08 8.05 4.44
CA GLU A 155 17.20 6.87 4.52
C GLU A 155 17.01 6.49 5.99
N ARG A 156 16.31 7.37 6.73
CA ARG A 156 16.22 7.31 8.19
C ARG A 156 14.95 6.60 8.67
N PHE A 157 13.83 6.79 7.99
CA PHE A 157 12.52 6.38 8.48
C PHE A 157 12.04 5.10 7.82
N GLY A 158 12.20 4.97 6.51
CA GLY A 158 11.63 3.87 5.73
C GLY A 158 10.13 3.70 5.91
N GLY A 159 9.66 2.48 5.68
CA GLY A 159 8.27 2.10 5.91
C GLY A 159 7.24 3.00 5.18
N ILE A 160 6.02 2.98 5.70
CA ILE A 160 4.88 3.75 5.19
C ILE A 160 4.25 4.52 6.35
N GLN A 161 3.89 5.77 6.12
CA GLN A 161 3.16 6.60 7.07
C GLN A 161 1.77 6.86 6.49
N ILE A 162 0.75 6.50 7.27
CA ILE A 162 -0.64 6.61 6.87
C ILE A 162 -1.37 7.44 7.91
N LYS A 163 -2.13 8.43 7.45
CA LYS A 163 -3.06 9.19 8.29
C LYS A 163 -4.43 9.24 7.64
N VAL A 164 -5.45 8.88 8.41
CA VAL A 164 -6.84 8.82 7.97
C VAL A 164 -7.63 9.85 8.75
N HIS A 165 -8.39 10.67 8.02
CA HIS A 165 -9.31 11.67 8.55
C HIS A 165 -10.74 11.22 8.27
N ALA A 166 -11.55 11.12 9.33
CA ALA A 166 -12.98 10.89 9.18
C ALA A 166 -13.66 12.12 8.55
N PRO A 167 -14.80 11.92 7.89
CA PRO A 167 -15.64 13.05 7.53
C PRO A 167 -16.24 13.70 8.78
N LYS A 168 -16.56 14.99 8.70
CA LYS A 168 -17.34 15.69 9.73
C LYS A 168 -18.67 14.94 9.96
N ALA A 169 -19.12 14.91 11.22
CA ALA A 169 -20.31 14.16 11.59
C ALA A 169 -21.53 14.56 10.75
N GLY A 170 -22.28 13.57 10.26
CA GLY A 170 -23.48 13.79 9.43
C GLY A 170 -23.20 14.22 7.98
N ARG A 171 -21.94 14.44 7.57
CA ARG A 171 -21.58 14.89 6.22
C ARG A 171 -21.95 13.90 5.12
N PHE A 172 -21.84 12.60 5.41
CA PHE A 172 -22.13 11.52 4.47
C PHE A 172 -23.00 10.44 5.12
N ARG A 173 -23.89 9.84 4.32
CA ARG A 173 -24.64 8.65 4.71
C ARG A 173 -23.78 7.42 4.46
N LYS A 174 -23.77 6.48 5.43
CA LYS A 174 -23.11 5.18 5.24
C LYS A 174 -23.72 4.47 4.04
N VAL A 175 -22.89 4.11 3.08
CA VAL A 175 -23.29 3.24 1.97
C VAL A 175 -23.08 1.82 2.45
N THR A 176 -24.15 1.03 2.50
CA THR A 176 -24.00 -0.42 2.64
C THR A 176 -23.51 -0.94 1.30
N PRO A 177 -22.32 -1.58 1.21
CA PRO A 177 -21.92 -2.21 -0.03
C PRO A 177 -23.03 -3.21 -0.41
N PRO A 178 -23.47 -3.27 -1.69
CA PRO A 178 -24.30 -4.39 -2.10
C PRO A 178 -23.59 -5.69 -1.72
N ALA A 179 -24.35 -6.71 -1.29
CA ALA A 179 -23.82 -8.04 -1.03
C ALA A 179 -22.90 -8.45 -2.19
N PRO A 180 -21.75 -9.12 -1.95
CA PRO A 180 -20.74 -9.36 -2.98
C PRO A 180 -21.33 -10.20 -4.11
N THR A 181 -21.91 -9.54 -5.11
CA THR A 181 -22.12 -10.05 -6.45
C THR A 181 -20.80 -9.78 -7.15
N GLY A 182 -19.94 -10.80 -7.20
CA GLY A 182 -18.55 -10.70 -7.65
C GLY A 182 -18.38 -9.84 -8.90
N THR A 183 -17.36 -8.97 -8.90
CA THR A 183 -16.79 -8.35 -10.12
C THR A 183 -15.57 -7.44 -9.86
N LEU A 184 -15.38 -6.89 -8.65
CA LEU A 184 -14.22 -6.02 -8.33
C LEU A 184 -13.39 -6.51 -7.13
N TYR A 185 -14.07 -7.02 -6.12
CA TYR A 185 -13.50 -7.44 -4.84
C TYR A 185 -12.82 -8.83 -4.93
N GLU A 186 -13.45 -9.79 -5.60
CA GLU A 186 -12.86 -11.13 -5.84
C GLU A 186 -11.84 -11.14 -6.99
N SER A 187 -12.02 -10.27 -8.00
CA SER A 187 -11.13 -10.23 -9.17
C SER A 187 -9.74 -9.64 -8.86
N LEU A 188 -9.62 -8.88 -7.77
CA LEU A 188 -8.37 -8.35 -7.23
C LEU A 188 -7.86 -9.10 -5.96
N GLY A 189 -8.46 -10.25 -5.61
CA GLY A 189 -7.95 -11.14 -4.55
C GLY A 189 -8.41 -10.83 -3.12
N ALA A 190 -9.51 -10.10 -2.91
CA ALA A 190 -10.10 -9.94 -1.58
C ALA A 190 -11.18 -11.01 -1.32
N CYS A 191 -10.99 -11.80 -0.25
CA CYS A 191 -11.94 -12.82 0.21
C CYS A 191 -13.03 -12.14 1.06
N PRO A 192 -14.34 -12.46 0.90
CA PRO A 192 -15.41 -11.79 1.64
C PRO A 192 -15.24 -11.96 3.15
N PRO A 193 -15.69 -10.99 3.98
CA PRO A 193 -15.63 -11.15 5.42
C PRO A 193 -16.43 -12.41 5.80
N PRO A 194 -15.88 -13.35 6.58
CA PRO A 194 -16.67 -14.49 7.01
C PRO A 194 -17.79 -14.00 7.94
N PRO A 195 -19.00 -14.61 7.88
CA PRO A 195 -20.00 -14.39 8.90
C PRO A 195 -19.39 -14.77 10.25
N CYS A 196 -19.56 -13.87 11.21
CA CYS A 196 -19.20 -14.04 12.61
C CYS A 196 -19.68 -15.41 13.11
N CYS A 197 -18.75 -16.35 13.31
CA CYS A 197 -18.99 -17.62 13.98
C CYS A 197 -17.74 -17.98 14.81
N ALA A 198 -18.01 -18.54 16.00
CA ALA A 198 -17.17 -18.69 17.17
C ALA A 198 -15.72 -19.21 16.93
N ALA A 199 -14.78 -18.62 17.68
CA ALA A 199 -13.40 -19.08 17.80
C ALA A 199 -13.32 -20.43 18.57
N PRO A 200 -12.44 -21.37 18.17
CA PRO A 200 -11.97 -22.40 19.08
C PRO A 200 -10.80 -21.87 19.95
N ALA A 201 -10.78 -22.32 21.21
CA ALA A 201 -9.79 -22.01 22.23
C ALA A 201 -8.36 -22.50 21.90
N PRO A 202 -7.30 -21.93 22.49
CA PRO A 202 -5.93 -22.31 22.16
C PRO A 202 -5.53 -23.63 22.85
N ALA A 203 -4.90 -24.53 22.11
CA ALA A 203 -4.29 -25.75 22.63
C ALA A 203 -2.78 -25.57 22.83
N GLY A 204 -2.34 -25.66 24.10
CA GLY A 204 -1.14 -26.37 24.56
C GLY A 204 0.27 -25.81 24.24
N PRO A 205 1.23 -25.90 25.20
CA PRO A 205 2.52 -25.22 25.08
C PRO A 205 3.55 -26.08 24.34
N TYR A 206 4.28 -25.48 23.38
CA TYR A 206 5.52 -26.04 22.86
C TYR A 206 6.70 -25.50 23.67
N ARG A 207 7.52 -26.40 24.22
CA ARG A 207 8.73 -26.10 25.01
C ARG A 207 9.97 -25.95 24.12
N SER A 208 10.81 -24.98 24.51
CA SER A 208 12.28 -24.90 24.39
C SER A 208 12.85 -24.69 22.96
N SER A 209 13.79 -23.78 22.72
CA SER A 209 15.01 -23.51 23.49
C SER A 209 15.48 -22.05 23.45
N SER A 210 16.24 -21.69 24.48
CA SER A 210 16.88 -20.39 24.72
C SER A 210 17.88 -20.01 23.63
N ALA A 211 17.64 -18.89 22.94
CA ALA A 211 18.61 -18.20 22.08
C ALA A 211 19.34 -17.08 22.87
N PRO A 212 20.57 -16.70 22.49
CA PRO A 212 21.44 -15.88 23.32
C PRO A 212 20.99 -14.43 23.34
N LYS A 213 21.10 -13.80 24.52
CA LYS A 213 21.02 -12.34 24.66
C LYS A 213 22.35 -11.72 24.23
N GLY A 214 22.36 -10.92 23.15
CA GLY A 214 23.50 -10.04 22.85
C GLY A 214 23.48 -9.43 21.45
N GLY A 215 23.36 -8.09 21.39
CA GLY A 215 23.71 -7.26 20.22
C GLY A 215 22.51 -6.66 19.47
N ARG A 216 22.10 -5.44 19.85
CA ARG A 216 21.09 -4.66 19.10
C ARG A 216 21.61 -4.33 17.69
N ALA A 217 21.10 -5.00 16.66
CA ALA A 217 21.27 -4.58 15.28
C ALA A 217 20.39 -3.34 15.03
N ARG A 218 21.01 -2.15 15.03
CA ARG A 218 20.40 -0.99 14.37
C ARG A 218 20.54 -1.20 12.86
N GLY A 219 19.43 -1.33 12.14
CA GLY A 219 19.37 -1.19 10.68
C GLY A 219 19.49 -2.46 9.83
N ALA A 220 19.82 -3.63 10.38
CA ALA A 220 19.86 -4.87 9.60
C ALA A 220 18.44 -5.38 9.32
N GLY A 221 17.95 -5.22 8.09
CA GLY A 221 16.66 -5.77 7.64
C GLY A 221 15.48 -4.82 7.66
N SER A 222 15.65 -3.55 8.06
CA SER A 222 14.63 -2.50 7.86
C SER A 222 14.61 -2.06 6.39
N MET A 223 13.40 -1.89 5.85
CA MET A 223 13.18 -1.59 4.45
C MET A 223 12.39 -0.29 4.28
N GLY A 224 12.57 0.36 3.13
CA GLY A 224 11.71 1.42 2.63
C GLY A 224 11.16 1.09 1.25
N LEU A 225 10.42 2.02 0.67
CA LEU A 225 9.86 1.87 -0.67
C LEU A 225 10.61 2.73 -1.68
N ALA A 226 11.00 2.10 -2.77
CA ALA A 226 11.58 2.67 -3.98
C ALA A 226 10.52 2.70 -5.10
N ALA A 227 10.82 3.42 -6.17
CA ALA A 227 9.98 3.46 -7.36
C ALA A 227 10.31 2.27 -8.30
N GLY A 228 9.29 1.52 -8.72
CA GLY A 228 9.39 0.43 -9.69
C GLY A 228 8.97 0.83 -11.11
N GLY A 229 8.53 -0.18 -11.88
CA GLY A 229 7.95 0.00 -13.21
C GLY A 229 6.70 0.90 -13.19
N SER A 230 6.40 1.48 -14.35
CA SER A 230 5.33 2.48 -14.50
C SER A 230 4.00 1.83 -14.89
N MET A 231 2.90 2.34 -14.33
CA MET A 231 1.54 1.89 -14.67
C MET A 231 0.55 3.05 -14.80
N GLU A 232 -0.56 2.79 -15.50
CA GLU A 232 -1.69 3.71 -15.62
C GLU A 232 -2.55 3.65 -14.35
N GLN A 233 -2.54 4.75 -13.60
CA GLN A 233 -3.37 4.92 -12.42
C GLN A 233 -3.56 6.41 -12.14
N LYS A 234 -4.81 6.86 -12.14
CA LYS A 234 -5.17 8.21 -11.73
C LYS A 234 -5.27 8.32 -10.22
N VAL A 235 -4.98 9.52 -9.74
CA VAL A 235 -5.26 9.96 -8.39
C VAL A 235 -6.26 11.09 -8.46
N TYR A 236 -7.43 10.94 -7.84
CA TYR A 236 -8.52 11.89 -8.04
C TYR A 236 -8.40 13.15 -7.15
N PRO A 237 -8.73 14.35 -7.68
CA PRO A 237 -9.01 15.53 -6.86
C PRO A 237 -10.14 15.25 -5.86
N ASP A 238 -10.07 15.88 -4.69
CA ASP A 238 -11.12 15.79 -3.68
C ASP A 238 -12.44 16.39 -4.20
N PRO A 239 -13.50 15.59 -4.40
CA PRO A 239 -14.79 16.08 -4.89
C PRO A 239 -15.63 16.77 -3.79
N HIS A 240 -15.19 16.73 -2.54
CA HIS A 240 -15.94 17.20 -1.37
C HIS A 240 -15.34 18.45 -0.72
N GLY A 241 -14.08 18.77 -1.04
CA GLY A 241 -13.32 19.89 -0.48
C GLY A 241 -12.79 19.59 0.92
N ILE A 242 -11.65 20.21 1.25
CA ILE A 242 -10.88 19.93 2.47
C ILE A 242 -11.70 20.16 3.76
N ASP A 243 -12.66 21.08 3.73
CA ASP A 243 -13.56 21.40 4.83
C ASP A 243 -14.58 20.28 5.16
N SER A 244 -14.67 19.23 4.33
CA SER A 244 -15.50 18.07 4.63
C SER A 244 -14.87 17.15 5.68
N TRP A 245 -13.57 17.28 5.93
CA TRP A 245 -12.79 16.39 6.80
C TRP A 245 -12.68 16.94 8.22
N ASP A 246 -12.77 16.03 9.19
CA ASP A 246 -12.53 16.33 10.60
C ASP A 246 -11.03 16.08 10.90
N LEU A 247 -10.29 17.17 11.10
CA LEU A 247 -8.84 17.10 11.34
C LEU A 247 -8.51 16.51 12.73
N GLU A 248 -9.42 16.64 13.70
CA GLU A 248 -9.26 16.14 15.05
C GLU A 248 -9.69 14.67 15.18
N ARG A 249 -10.74 14.27 14.46
CA ARG A 249 -11.16 12.88 14.31
C ARG A 249 -10.33 12.18 13.24
N SER A 250 -9.05 12.02 13.56
CA SER A 250 -8.08 11.35 12.72
C SER A 250 -7.28 10.30 13.49
N ALA A 251 -6.63 9.40 12.76
CA ALA A 251 -5.62 8.51 13.32
C ALA A 251 -4.48 8.29 12.34
N ARG A 252 -3.32 7.98 12.90
CA ARG A 252 -2.08 7.75 12.17
C ARG A 252 -1.53 6.39 12.55
N VAL A 253 -1.04 5.66 11.57
CA VAL A 253 -0.29 4.41 11.77
C VAL A 253 1.03 4.50 11.01
N PHE A 254 2.09 4.02 11.65
CA PHE A 254 3.35 3.76 10.99
C PHE A 254 3.40 2.27 10.64
N VAL A 255 3.75 1.97 9.39
CA VAL A 255 3.90 0.60 8.88
C VAL A 255 5.37 0.37 8.63
N HIS A 256 6.00 -0.39 9.53
CA HIS A 256 7.39 -0.80 9.34
C HIS A 256 7.45 -1.94 8.32
N ILE A 257 8.45 -1.92 7.44
CA ILE A 257 8.68 -3.01 6.47
C ILE A 257 9.96 -3.71 6.88
N VAL A 258 9.89 -5.03 7.02
CA VAL A 258 11.04 -5.89 7.34
C VAL A 258 11.33 -6.87 6.22
N ASN A 259 12.59 -7.26 6.08
CA ASN A 259 12.95 -8.38 5.23
C ASN A 259 12.46 -9.73 5.83
N SER A 260 12.60 -10.79 5.04
CA SER A 260 12.15 -12.14 5.40
C SER A 260 12.85 -12.75 6.62
N GLU A 261 14.11 -12.38 6.86
CA GLU A 261 14.90 -12.83 8.01
C GLU A 261 14.42 -12.19 9.31
N LEU A 262 14.33 -10.86 9.32
CA LEU A 262 13.89 -10.09 10.48
C LEU A 262 12.42 -10.40 10.83
N TRP A 263 11.57 -10.65 9.83
CA TRP A 263 10.21 -11.14 10.08
C TRP A 263 10.19 -12.46 10.88
N ARG A 264 11.01 -13.44 10.48
CA ARG A 264 11.13 -14.72 11.17
C ARG A 264 11.72 -14.54 12.57
N GLU A 265 12.69 -13.66 12.71
CA GLU A 265 13.31 -13.34 14.01
C GLU A 265 12.31 -12.71 14.98
N ILE A 266 11.41 -11.83 14.50
CA ILE A 266 10.41 -11.16 15.36
C ILE A 266 9.22 -12.07 15.64
N THR A 267 8.69 -12.76 14.63
CA THR A 267 7.39 -13.46 14.72
C THR A 267 7.53 -14.96 14.94
N GLY A 268 8.61 -15.58 14.44
CA GLY A 268 8.72 -17.03 14.28
C GLY A 268 7.96 -17.59 13.07
N GLU A 269 7.22 -16.76 12.34
CA GLU A 269 6.42 -17.15 11.18
C GLU A 269 7.26 -17.10 9.89
N ARG A 270 6.91 -17.93 8.90
CA ARG A 270 7.48 -17.79 7.54
C ARG A 270 6.69 -16.71 6.79
N PRO A 271 7.36 -15.75 6.11
CA PRO A 271 6.65 -14.81 5.25
C PRO A 271 6.06 -15.58 4.05
N PRO A 272 4.98 -15.07 3.43
CA PRO A 272 4.39 -15.66 2.22
C PRO A 272 5.42 -15.84 1.09
N GLU A 273 5.21 -16.77 0.17
CA GLU A 273 6.14 -17.00 -0.95
C GLU A 273 6.11 -15.85 -1.96
N SER A 274 7.22 -15.12 -2.12
CA SER A 274 7.41 -13.96 -3.01
C SER A 274 8.92 -13.75 -3.26
N PRO A 275 9.40 -12.89 -4.19
CA PRO A 275 8.67 -12.04 -5.15
C PRO A 275 8.16 -12.81 -6.39
N VAL A 276 7.09 -12.31 -7.02
CA VAL A 276 6.56 -12.82 -8.30
C VAL A 276 6.93 -11.86 -9.43
N THR A 277 7.61 -12.36 -10.47
CA THR A 277 7.98 -11.57 -11.65
C THR A 277 6.88 -11.60 -12.71
N ALA A 278 6.86 -10.59 -13.59
CA ALA A 278 5.94 -10.56 -14.73
C ALA A 278 6.10 -11.76 -15.70
N LYS A 279 7.30 -12.34 -15.77
CA LYS A 279 7.58 -13.55 -16.57
C LYS A 279 6.95 -14.80 -15.99
N GLU A 280 7.13 -15.04 -14.69
CA GLU A 280 6.47 -16.15 -14.01
C GLU A 280 4.94 -15.96 -14.08
N TYR A 281 4.47 -14.71 -13.97
CA TYR A 281 3.08 -14.38 -14.15
C TYR A 281 2.52 -14.74 -15.54
N LYS A 282 3.21 -14.36 -16.62
CA LYS A 282 2.83 -14.70 -18.00
C LYS A 282 2.74 -16.21 -18.20
N LYS A 283 3.67 -16.96 -17.61
CA LYS A 283 3.66 -18.43 -17.62
C LYS A 283 2.42 -19.03 -16.95
N HIS A 284 1.84 -18.35 -15.96
CA HIS A 284 0.59 -18.75 -15.29
C HIS A 284 -0.69 -18.19 -15.95
N GLY A 285 -0.59 -17.36 -17.00
CA GLY A 285 -1.74 -16.94 -17.82
C GLY A 285 -2.77 -16.04 -17.11
N LEU A 286 -2.35 -15.31 -16.08
CA LEU A 286 -3.25 -14.50 -15.24
C LEU A 286 -3.55 -13.11 -15.88
N PRO A 287 -4.70 -12.46 -15.57
CA PRO A 287 -5.17 -11.25 -16.25
C PRO A 287 -4.57 -9.93 -15.73
N TRP A 288 -4.55 -8.89 -16.56
CA TRP A 288 -4.25 -7.52 -16.16
C TRP A 288 -5.54 -6.70 -16.06
N PHE A 289 -5.47 -5.47 -15.53
CA PHE A 289 -6.67 -4.67 -15.27
C PHE A 289 -6.54 -3.22 -15.74
N GLU A 290 -7.66 -2.65 -16.15
CA GLU A 290 -7.78 -1.24 -16.52
C GLU A 290 -9.00 -0.67 -15.79
N LEU A 291 -8.84 0.47 -15.10
CA LEU A 291 -9.95 1.12 -14.44
C LEU A 291 -10.67 2.03 -15.43
N TYR A 292 -11.97 1.79 -15.64
CA TYR A 292 -12.81 2.60 -16.50
C TYR A 292 -13.16 3.91 -15.82
N ASP A 293 -12.25 4.87 -15.90
CA ASP A 293 -12.34 6.20 -15.27
C ASP A 293 -11.98 7.34 -16.24
N GLU A 294 -12.02 7.09 -17.55
CA GLU A 294 -11.55 8.01 -18.61
C GLU A 294 -12.05 9.46 -18.41
N HIS A 295 -13.30 9.62 -17.95
CA HIS A 295 -13.95 10.90 -17.70
C HIS A 295 -13.58 11.59 -16.37
N LEU A 296 -12.91 10.90 -15.45
CA LEU A 296 -12.49 11.46 -14.18
C LEU A 296 -11.16 12.21 -14.31
N PRO A 297 -11.03 13.39 -13.66
CA PRO A 297 -9.80 14.14 -13.62
C PRO A 297 -8.74 13.44 -12.75
N THR A 298 -7.47 13.72 -12.99
CA THR A 298 -6.36 13.30 -12.12
C THR A 298 -5.64 14.51 -11.56
N LEU A 299 -5.09 14.39 -10.36
CA LEU A 299 -4.16 15.36 -9.80
C LEU A 299 -2.96 15.54 -10.74
N GLY A 300 -2.49 16.77 -10.84
CA GLY A 300 -1.24 17.08 -11.54
C GLY A 300 -0.05 16.50 -10.80
N GLY A 301 0.92 15.97 -11.55
CA GLY A 301 2.18 15.52 -10.97
C GLY A 301 3.00 16.68 -10.42
N THR A 302 3.85 16.39 -9.44
CA THR A 302 4.83 17.34 -8.90
C THR A 302 6.21 17.11 -9.52
N SER A 303 7.02 18.17 -9.61
CA SER A 303 8.40 18.06 -10.14
C SER A 303 9.27 17.14 -9.29
N ALA A 304 9.07 17.13 -7.97
CA ALA A 304 9.84 16.31 -7.04
C ALA A 304 9.73 14.80 -7.36
N LEU A 305 8.52 14.29 -7.55
CA LEU A 305 8.31 12.86 -7.81
C LEU A 305 8.66 12.47 -9.25
N LYS A 306 8.58 13.39 -10.21
CA LYS A 306 9.00 13.16 -11.60
C LYS A 306 10.50 12.83 -11.73
N GLN A 307 11.33 13.32 -10.79
CA GLN A 307 12.77 13.09 -10.78
C GLN A 307 13.19 11.80 -10.06
N VAL A 308 12.26 11.12 -9.39
CA VAL A 308 12.56 9.87 -8.68
C VAL A 308 12.91 8.79 -9.70
N LYS A 309 14.16 8.34 -9.65
CA LYS A 309 14.69 7.22 -10.40
C LYS A 309 14.07 5.92 -9.90
N SER A 310 13.79 5.03 -10.83
CA SER A 310 13.35 3.69 -10.53
C SER A 310 14.50 2.83 -10.03
N VAL A 311 14.15 1.66 -9.48
CA VAL A 311 15.13 0.66 -9.04
C VAL A 311 16.08 0.27 -10.18
N LYS A 312 15.59 0.10 -11.42
CA LYS A 312 16.45 -0.26 -12.56
C LYS A 312 17.39 0.87 -12.97
N GLU A 313 16.90 2.12 -13.00
CA GLU A 313 17.73 3.30 -13.30
C GLU A 313 18.88 3.40 -12.28
N LEU A 314 18.61 3.12 -11.00
CA LEU A 314 19.65 3.10 -9.96
C LEU A 314 20.55 1.87 -10.00
N ASP A 315 20.05 0.72 -10.46
CA ASP A 315 20.88 -0.47 -10.65
C ASP A 315 21.94 -0.21 -11.74
N GLN A 316 21.60 0.50 -12.81
CA GLN A 316 22.54 0.89 -13.88
C GLN A 316 23.67 1.79 -13.38
N ASP A 317 23.39 2.64 -12.39
CA ASP A 317 24.40 3.49 -11.76
C ASP A 317 25.36 2.68 -10.85
N LYS A 318 24.91 1.51 -10.34
CA LYS A 318 25.61 0.74 -9.31
C LYS A 318 26.25 -0.55 -9.82
N SER A 319 25.78 -1.09 -10.94
CA SER A 319 26.22 -2.39 -11.48
C SER A 319 26.16 -2.40 -13.00
N ALA A 320 27.21 -2.93 -13.63
CA ALA A 320 27.21 -3.22 -15.06
C ALA A 320 26.41 -4.49 -15.43
N LEU A 321 26.10 -5.33 -14.45
CA LEU A 321 25.31 -6.55 -14.63
C LEU A 321 23.85 -6.33 -14.22
N PRO A 322 22.87 -6.91 -14.94
CA PRO A 322 21.48 -6.92 -14.51
C PRO A 322 21.35 -7.53 -13.11
N LEU A 323 20.74 -6.78 -12.18
CA LEU A 323 20.49 -7.23 -10.81
C LEU A 323 19.11 -7.88 -10.64
N GLN A 324 18.32 -7.91 -11.71
CA GLN A 324 17.00 -8.52 -11.77
C GLN A 324 16.55 -8.77 -13.22
N ASP A 325 15.47 -9.53 -13.35
CA ASP A 325 14.74 -9.72 -14.61
C ASP A 325 13.74 -8.57 -14.80
N ASP A 326 14.04 -7.68 -15.75
CA ASP A 326 13.15 -6.61 -16.24
C ASP A 326 12.80 -6.85 -17.72
N ASP A 327 12.78 -8.11 -18.18
CA ASP A 327 12.36 -8.45 -19.54
C ASP A 327 10.93 -7.94 -19.77
N SER A 328 10.72 -7.23 -20.89
CA SER A 328 9.39 -6.79 -21.29
C SER A 328 8.43 -7.97 -21.39
N VAL A 329 7.20 -7.76 -20.93
CA VAL A 329 6.10 -8.70 -21.17
C VAL A 329 4.98 -8.01 -21.94
N GLU A 330 4.35 -8.75 -22.84
CA GLU A 330 3.08 -8.33 -23.41
C GLU A 330 1.97 -8.66 -22.39
N PRO A 331 1.19 -7.67 -21.93
CA PRO A 331 0.03 -7.94 -21.07
C PRO A 331 -0.90 -8.94 -21.78
N GLY A 332 -1.38 -9.92 -21.02
CA GLY A 332 -2.34 -10.90 -21.52
C GLY A 332 -3.75 -10.30 -21.62
N VAL A 333 -4.75 -11.01 -21.09
CA VAL A 333 -6.12 -10.50 -21.05
C VAL A 333 -6.22 -9.30 -20.11
N VAL A 334 -6.64 -8.13 -20.61
CA VAL A 334 -6.94 -6.94 -19.80
C VAL A 334 -8.43 -6.90 -19.47
N LYS A 335 -8.78 -6.86 -18.18
CA LYS A 335 -10.16 -6.77 -17.68
C LYS A 335 -10.48 -5.35 -17.25
N LYS A 336 -11.61 -4.82 -17.72
CA LYS A 336 -12.11 -3.50 -17.30
C LYS A 336 -12.80 -3.55 -15.95
N LEU A 337 -12.35 -2.70 -15.03
CA LEU A 337 -12.93 -2.47 -13.71
C LEU A 337 -13.79 -1.21 -13.74
N TYR A 338 -14.88 -1.15 -12.98
CA TYR A 338 -15.81 -0.02 -12.98
C TYR A 338 -16.01 0.49 -11.55
N LEU A 339 -15.70 1.77 -11.28
CA LEU A 339 -15.86 2.39 -9.95
C LEU A 339 -17.31 2.33 -9.40
N MET A 340 -18.30 2.13 -10.29
CA MET A 340 -19.70 1.95 -9.95
C MET A 340 -20.18 0.61 -10.50
N ALA A 341 -20.83 -0.20 -9.67
CA ALA A 341 -21.44 -1.45 -10.12
C ALA A 341 -22.47 -1.18 -11.22
N LYS A 342 -22.45 -2.00 -12.28
CA LYS A 342 -23.30 -1.97 -13.50
C LYS A 342 -24.82 -2.03 -13.28
N HIS A 343 -25.35 -1.79 -12.08
CA HIS A 343 -26.76 -2.01 -11.74
C HIS A 343 -27.63 -0.75 -11.81
N MET A 344 -27.16 0.37 -12.35
CA MET A 344 -28.06 1.44 -12.75
C MET A 344 -28.72 1.09 -14.08
N VAL A 345 -29.94 0.56 -14.02
CA VAL A 345 -30.87 0.56 -15.14
C VAL A 345 -31.29 2.01 -15.36
N ARG A 346 -30.97 2.57 -16.52
CA ARG A 346 -31.47 3.89 -16.93
C ARG A 346 -32.99 3.79 -17.07
N ASP A 347 -33.73 4.61 -16.34
CA ASP A 347 -35.15 4.83 -16.63
C ASP A 347 -35.25 5.54 -17.99
N GLY A 348 -35.97 4.92 -18.92
CA GLY A 348 -36.17 5.46 -20.26
C GLY A 348 -37.10 6.66 -20.22
N GLN A 349 -37.16 7.45 -21.30
CA GLN A 349 -38.30 8.34 -21.45
C GLN A 349 -39.49 7.48 -21.86
N TRP A 350 -40.42 7.34 -20.93
CA TRP A 350 -41.78 6.86 -21.12
C TRP A 350 -42.77 7.95 -20.78
#